data_AF-A0A2W0B362-F1
#
_entry.id   AF-A0A2W0B362-F1
#
_cell.length_a   1.000
_cell.length_b   1.000
_cell.length_c   1.000
_cell.angle_alpha   90.00
_cell.angle_beta   90.00
_cell.angle_gamma   90.00
#
_symmetry.space_group_name_H-M   'P 1'
#
loop_
_entity.id
_entity.type
_entity.pdbx_description
1 polymer ?
#
loop_
_entity_poly.entity_id
_entity_poly.type
_entity_poly.pdbx_seq_one_letter_code
_entity_poly.pdbx_strand_id
1 'polypeptide(L)'
;PMGPIDGSIVPCATGGSLVFLPDDCKLVLKTILNRYPKAWTRYGFVDAFNPKTGWYDPEILGIDQGIMLLMAENLRNEGVWRVFMRNEEIVRAMKAVGFKEASL
;
A
#
# COMPACT_ATOMS: atom_id res chain seq x y z
N PRO A 1 17.57 -0.27 19.96
CA PRO A 1 16.73 -1.49 20.05
C PRO A 1 15.32 -1.14 19.56
N MET A 2 14.65 -2.06 18.87
CA MET A 2 13.24 -1.85 18.47
C MET A 2 12.37 -1.78 19.74
N GLY A 3 11.50 -0.77 19.85
CA GLY A 3 10.55 -0.64 20.96
C GLY A 3 9.44 -1.70 20.91
N PRO A 4 8.57 -1.77 21.93
CA PRO A 4 7.37 -2.59 21.87
C PRO A 4 6.40 -2.08 20.79
N ILE A 5 5.48 -2.94 20.34
CA ILE A 5 4.38 -2.53 19.45
C ILE A 5 3.49 -1.53 20.21
N ASP A 6 3.41 -0.30 19.71
CA ASP A 6 2.75 0.83 20.37
C ASP A 6 1.21 0.88 20.13
N GLY A 7 0.74 0.17 19.11
CA GLY A 7 -0.68 0.16 18.70
C GLY A 7 -1.03 1.16 17.60
N SER A 8 -0.05 1.79 16.96
CA SER A 8 -0.23 2.61 15.77
C SER A 8 -0.62 1.72 14.58
N ILE A 9 -1.61 2.19 13.81
CA ILE A 9 -2.11 1.56 12.60
C ILE A 9 -1.68 2.42 11.43
N VAL A 10 -1.06 1.79 10.43
CA VAL A 10 -0.52 2.44 9.23
C VAL A 10 -1.31 1.95 8.01
N PRO A 11 -2.28 2.73 7.49
CA PRO A 11 -3.15 2.29 6.40
C PRO A 11 -2.41 1.86 5.13
N CYS A 12 -1.24 2.48 4.84
CA CYS A 12 -0.45 2.15 3.66
C CYS A 12 0.06 0.71 3.64
N ALA A 13 0.30 0.10 4.81
CA ALA A 13 0.72 -1.29 4.90
C ALA A 13 -0.34 -2.23 4.30
N THR A 14 -1.61 -1.93 4.56
CA THR A 14 -2.74 -2.68 4.01
C THR A 14 -3.00 -2.30 2.55
N GLY A 15 -3.05 -1.01 2.23
CA GLY A 15 -3.31 -0.58 0.85
C GLY A 15 -2.22 -1.00 -0.14
N GLY A 16 -0.95 -1.01 0.28
CA GLY A 16 0.17 -1.53 -0.50
C GLY A 16 0.16 -3.07 -0.65
N SER A 17 -0.61 -3.78 0.18
CA SER A 17 -0.70 -5.25 0.13
C SER A 17 -1.92 -5.76 -0.62
N LEU A 18 -2.70 -4.86 -1.25
CA LEU A 18 -3.95 -5.18 -1.94
C LEU A 18 -3.79 -6.28 -3.01
N VAL A 19 -2.67 -6.31 -3.71
CA VAL A 19 -2.40 -7.30 -4.76
C VAL A 19 -2.06 -8.69 -4.23
N PHE A 20 -1.70 -8.80 -2.94
CA PHE A 20 -1.33 -10.08 -2.30
C PHE A 20 -2.49 -10.68 -1.50
N LEU A 21 -3.20 -9.86 -0.72
CA LEU A 21 -4.32 -10.28 0.12
C LEU A 21 -5.55 -9.38 -0.11
N PRO A 22 -6.22 -9.47 -1.29
CA PRO A 22 -7.21 -8.49 -1.69
C PRO A 22 -8.39 -8.36 -0.72
N ASP A 23 -8.93 -9.48 -0.26
CA ASP A 23 -10.17 -9.47 0.53
C ASP A 23 -9.92 -9.01 1.96
N ASP A 24 -8.87 -9.52 2.60
CA ASP A 24 -8.46 -9.10 3.94
C ASP A 24 -8.06 -7.61 3.96
N CYS A 25 -7.29 -7.16 2.96
CA CYS A 25 -6.87 -5.76 2.88
C CYS A 25 -8.07 -4.83 2.66
N LYS A 26 -9.02 -5.19 1.78
CA LYS A 26 -10.26 -4.42 1.59
C LYS A 26 -11.08 -4.37 2.87
N LEU A 27 -11.18 -5.48 3.61
CA LEU A 27 -11.91 -5.52 4.87
C LEU A 27 -11.31 -4.55 5.90
N VAL A 28 -9.99 -4.55 6.05
CA VAL A 28 -9.29 -3.63 6.95
C VAL A 28 -9.49 -2.18 6.53
N LEU A 29 -9.27 -1.83 5.26
CA LEU A 29 -9.44 -0.45 4.78
C LEU A 29 -10.89 0.06 4.94
N LYS A 30 -11.89 -0.78 4.64
CA LYS A 30 -13.30 -0.46 4.90
C LYS A 30 -13.59 -0.30 6.40
N THR A 31 -12.97 -1.12 7.24
CA THR A 31 -13.11 -1.01 8.70
C THR A 31 -12.52 0.30 9.20
N ILE A 32 -11.37 0.71 8.67
CA ILE A 32 -10.75 1.99 9.01
C ILE A 32 -11.68 3.15 8.65
N LEU A 33 -12.20 3.18 7.42
CA LEU A 33 -13.15 4.20 6.98
C LEU A 33 -14.40 4.28 7.86
N ASN A 34 -14.97 3.13 8.22
CA ASN A 34 -16.23 3.06 8.95
C ASN A 34 -16.08 3.38 10.43
N ARG A 35 -14.98 2.96 11.06
CA ARG A 35 -14.79 3.07 12.53
C ARG A 35 -13.92 4.25 12.95
N TYR A 36 -13.06 4.74 12.06
CA TYR A 36 -12.11 5.83 12.34
C TYR A 36 -12.21 6.90 11.26
N PRO A 37 -13.34 7.65 11.17
CA PRO A 37 -13.56 8.61 10.09
C PRO A 37 -12.50 9.73 10.03
N LYS A 38 -11.82 10.03 11.16
CA LYS A 38 -10.69 10.97 11.21
C LYS A 38 -9.43 10.47 10.48
N ALA A 39 -9.35 9.17 10.21
CA ALA A 39 -8.26 8.59 9.42
C ALA A 39 -8.40 8.90 7.93
N TRP A 40 -9.54 9.43 7.46
CA TRP A 40 -9.74 9.81 6.07
C TRP A 40 -9.72 11.33 5.91
N THR A 41 -8.88 11.81 5.01
CA THR A 41 -8.60 13.23 4.77
C THR A 41 -8.88 13.59 3.31
N ARG A 42 -8.56 14.83 2.93
CA ARG A 42 -8.62 15.30 1.53
C ARG A 42 -7.80 14.41 0.58
N TYR A 43 -6.71 13.81 1.04
CA TYR A 43 -5.76 13.06 0.21
C TYR A 43 -5.88 11.55 0.37
N GLY A 44 -6.91 11.06 1.06
CA GLY A 44 -7.07 9.65 1.41
C GLY A 44 -6.73 9.38 2.87
N PHE A 45 -6.22 8.19 3.16
CA PHE A 45 -5.89 7.83 4.54
C PHE A 45 -4.76 8.69 5.10
N VAL A 46 -4.76 8.97 6.41
CA VAL A 46 -3.58 9.50 7.13
C VAL A 46 -2.41 8.52 7.05
N ASP A 47 -1.20 9.01 7.31
CA ASP A 47 0.00 8.16 7.36
C ASP A 47 -0.12 7.07 8.43
N ALA A 48 -0.41 7.50 9.66
CA ALA A 48 -0.66 6.63 10.78
C ALA A 48 -1.68 7.22 11.75
N PHE A 49 -2.29 6.36 12.56
CA PHE A 49 -3.12 6.77 13.69
C PHE A 49 -3.07 5.73 14.80
N ASN A 50 -3.31 6.14 16.03
CA ASN A 50 -3.32 5.24 17.18
C ASN A 50 -4.69 5.31 17.89
N PRO A 51 -5.54 4.28 17.72
CA PRO A 51 -6.86 4.24 18.36
C PRO A 51 -6.82 4.29 19.89
N LYS A 52 -5.73 3.83 20.52
CA LYS A 52 -5.60 3.78 21.97
C LYS A 52 -5.34 5.15 22.58
N THR A 53 -4.62 6.01 21.86
CA THR A 53 -4.26 7.37 22.32
C THR A 53 -5.13 8.46 21.69
N GLY A 54 -5.84 8.14 20.61
CA GLY A 54 -6.61 9.11 19.83
C GLY A 54 -5.75 10.01 18.94
N TRP A 55 -4.46 9.70 18.78
CA TRP A 55 -3.54 10.41 17.90
C TRP A 55 -3.77 10.04 16.43
N TYR A 56 -3.64 11.04 15.55
CA TYR A 56 -3.70 10.92 14.10
C TYR A 56 -2.59 11.78 13.52
N ASP A 57 -1.85 11.24 12.55
CA ASP A 57 -0.80 11.98 11.89
C ASP A 57 -1.39 13.13 11.06
N PRO A 58 -0.95 14.39 11.25
CA PRO A 58 -1.37 15.50 10.41
C PRO A 58 -0.69 15.52 9.03
N GLU A 59 0.41 14.79 8.86
CA GLU A 59 1.19 14.76 7.63
C GLU A 59 0.66 13.73 6.64
N ILE A 60 0.95 13.99 5.36
CA ILE A 60 0.61 13.10 4.26
C ILE A 60 1.90 12.80 3.50
N LEU A 61 2.36 11.57 3.59
CA LEU A 61 3.59 11.13 2.97
C LEU A 61 3.30 10.55 1.58
N GLY A 62 3.99 11.09 0.57
CA GLY A 62 3.80 10.66 -0.82
C GLY A 62 4.18 9.20 -1.08
N ILE A 63 5.13 8.66 -0.30
CA ILE A 63 5.53 7.25 -0.41
C ILE A 63 4.41 6.31 0.06
N ASP A 64 3.69 6.69 1.11
CA ASP A 64 2.61 5.92 1.71
C ASP A 64 1.31 6.02 0.91
N GLN A 65 0.96 7.23 0.43
CA GLN A 65 -0.15 7.40 -0.51
C GLN A 65 0.12 6.73 -1.85
N GLY A 66 1.35 6.89 -2.36
CA GLY A 66 1.77 6.36 -3.64
C GLY A 66 1.60 4.86 -3.70
N ILE A 67 2.10 4.12 -2.71
CA ILE A 67 2.02 2.66 -2.74
C ILE A 67 0.56 2.17 -2.69
N MET A 68 -0.32 2.81 -1.90
CA MET A 68 -1.74 2.45 -1.86
C MET A 68 -2.41 2.63 -3.22
N LEU A 69 -2.16 3.77 -3.89
CA LEU A 69 -2.74 4.05 -5.20
C LEU A 69 -2.24 3.07 -6.26
N LEU A 70 -0.92 2.84 -6.32
CA LEU A 70 -0.31 1.96 -7.32
C LEU A 70 -0.81 0.52 -7.17
N MET A 71 -0.94 0.04 -5.93
CA MET A 71 -1.38 -1.33 -5.66
C MET A 71 -2.89 -1.50 -5.83
N ALA A 72 -3.69 -0.47 -5.56
CA ALA A 72 -5.11 -0.48 -5.93
C ALA A 72 -5.31 -0.60 -7.44
N GLU A 73 -4.55 0.14 -8.25
CA GLU A 73 -4.65 0.04 -9.72
C GLU A 73 -4.10 -1.29 -10.24
N ASN A 74 -2.99 -1.79 -9.68
CA ASN A 74 -2.50 -3.12 -10.03
C ASN A 74 -3.47 -4.23 -9.66
N LEU A 75 -4.18 -4.12 -8.54
CA LEU A 75 -5.22 -5.10 -8.20
C LEU A 75 -6.38 -5.07 -9.22
N ARG A 76 -6.74 -3.88 -9.72
CA ARG A 76 -7.85 -3.74 -10.67
C ARG A 76 -7.51 -4.33 -12.04
N ASN A 77 -6.32 -4.06 -12.53
CA ASN A 77 -5.94 -4.44 -13.88
C ASN A 77 -4.44 -4.53 -14.12
N GLU A 78 -3.55 -4.60 -13.13
CA GLU A 78 -2.09 -4.68 -13.32
C GLU A 78 -1.49 -3.51 -14.12
N GLY A 79 -2.17 -2.37 -14.20
CA GLY A 79 -1.82 -1.26 -15.11
C GLY A 79 -0.43 -0.68 -14.90
N VAL A 80 -0.03 -0.48 -13.65
CA VAL A 80 1.30 0.07 -13.31
C VAL A 80 2.38 -0.94 -13.70
N TRP A 81 2.20 -2.22 -13.35
CA TRP A 81 3.14 -3.27 -13.71
C TRP A 81 3.26 -3.44 -15.22
N ARG A 82 2.14 -3.44 -15.96
CA ARG A 82 2.17 -3.50 -17.42
C ARG A 82 2.92 -2.33 -18.03
N VAL A 83 2.68 -1.11 -17.55
CA VAL A 83 3.40 0.07 -18.05
C VAL A 83 4.89 -0.04 -17.77
N PHE A 84 5.28 -0.47 -16.57
CA PHE A 84 6.68 -0.65 -16.19
C PHE A 84 7.38 -1.73 -17.05
N MET A 85 6.74 -2.89 -17.20
CA MET A 85 7.31 -4.05 -17.91
C MET A 85 7.30 -3.92 -19.45
N ARG A 86 6.63 -2.91 -20.02
CA ARG A 86 6.72 -2.60 -21.45
C ARG A 86 8.08 -2.04 -21.88
N ASN A 87 8.89 -1.57 -20.93
CA ASN A 87 10.20 -1.00 -21.23
C ASN A 87 11.21 -2.13 -21.47
N GLU A 88 11.78 -2.21 -22.67
CA GLU A 88 12.75 -3.26 -23.01
C GLU A 88 13.97 -3.26 -22.08
N GLU A 89 14.40 -2.08 -21.60
CA GLU A 89 15.52 -1.96 -20.65
C GLU A 89 15.25 -2.71 -19.34
N ILE A 90 14.00 -2.68 -18.87
CA ILE A 90 13.61 -3.39 -17.65
C ILE A 90 13.65 -4.89 -17.88
N VAL A 91 13.13 -5.37 -19.01
CA VAL A 91 13.18 -6.80 -19.37
C VAL A 91 14.63 -7.27 -19.49
N ARG A 92 15.50 -6.49 -20.15
CA ARG A 92 16.93 -6.78 -20.25
C ARG A 92 17.61 -6.81 -18.87
N ALA A 93 17.35 -5.83 -18.02
CA ALA A 93 17.92 -5.74 -16.68
C ALA A 93 17.50 -6.93 -15.80
N MET A 94 16.22 -7.29 -15.80
CA MET A 94 15.69 -8.44 -15.06
C MET A 94 16.40 -9.74 -15.46
N LYS A 95 16.57 -9.97 -16.77
CA LYS A 95 17.32 -11.12 -17.28
C LYS A 95 18.80 -11.08 -16.86
N ALA A 96 19.44 -9.91 -16.93
CA ALA A 96 20.85 -9.74 -16.59
C ALA A 96 21.16 -10.06 -15.12
N VAL A 97 20.22 -9.81 -14.21
CA VAL A 97 20.35 -10.14 -12.78
C VAL A 97 19.78 -11.51 -12.42
N GLY A 98 19.41 -12.32 -13.41
CA GLY A 98 18.99 -13.71 -13.22
C GLY A 98 17.53 -13.92 -12.81
N PHE A 99 16.67 -12.89 -12.88
CA PHE A 99 15.22 -13.12 -12.79
C PHE A 99 14.76 -13.98 -13.96
N LYS A 100 13.83 -14.88 -13.67
CA LYS A 100 13.18 -15.74 -14.65
C LYS A 100 11.73 -15.29 -14.80
N GLU A 101 11.18 -15.50 -15.99
CA GLU A 101 9.74 -15.42 -16.17
C GLU A 101 9.07 -16.40 -15.21
N ALA A 102 7.92 -16.01 -14.66
CA ALA A 102 7.13 -16.90 -13.84
C ALA A 102 6.75 -18.11 -14.68
N SER A 103 7.25 -19.28 -14.31
CA SER A 103 6.75 -20.55 -14.83
C SER A 103 5.34 -20.74 -14.29
N LEU A 104 4.35 -20.67 -15.19
CA LEU A 104 2.98 -21.11 -14.94
C LEU A 104 2.93 -22.64 -14.83
#